data_AF-A0A644XLJ5-F1
#
_entry.id   AF-A0A644XLJ5-F1
#
_cell.length_a   1.000
_cell.length_b   1.000
_cell.length_c   1.000
_cell.angle_alpha   90.00
_cell.angle_beta   90.00
_cell.angle_gamma   90.00
#
_symmetry.space_group_name_H-M   'P 1'
#
loop_
_entity.id
_entity.type
_entity.pdbx_description
1 polymer ?
#
loop_
_entity_poly.entity_id
_entity_poly.type
_entity_poly.pdbx_seq_one_letter_code
_entity_poly.pdbx_strand_id
1 'polypeptide(L)'
;MVDDAAVQWLMTQADGMRLLIIDPLSHITSSDENDNALRTLVVQTLKYIACEKECAILVAHHTNKGDADSAQGWLRGASALVDAARYVLTMQKWKDSWRLRLQWVKLNGCAPIADMAVKREPNGVLRRDMDSELEEDWDAKKKKGKGKGYGEKIRRARDGY
;
A
#
# COMPACT_ATOMS: atom_id res chain seq x y z
N MET A 1 14.00 20.32 -8.71
CA MET A 1 13.05 20.87 -9.70
C MET A 1 12.32 19.70 -10.32
N VAL A 2 11.01 19.80 -10.54
CA VAL A 2 10.25 18.76 -11.27
C VAL A 2 10.49 18.97 -12.75
N ASP A 3 10.63 17.90 -13.52
CA ASP A 3 10.77 17.96 -14.98
C ASP A 3 9.39 18.14 -15.63
N ASP A 4 9.13 19.34 -16.16
CA ASP A 4 7.86 19.69 -16.80
C ASP A 4 7.56 18.81 -18.02
N ALA A 5 8.58 18.35 -18.75
CA ALA A 5 8.37 17.46 -19.89
C ALA A 5 7.88 16.08 -19.43
N ALA A 6 8.43 15.57 -18.34
CA ALA A 6 7.98 14.31 -17.72
C ALA A 6 6.55 14.42 -17.19
N VAL A 7 6.19 15.56 -16.58
CA VAL A 7 4.81 15.83 -16.12
C VAL A 7 3.85 15.86 -17.30
N GLN A 8 4.18 16.57 -18.37
CA GLN A 8 3.32 16.64 -19.56
C GLN A 8 3.15 15.27 -20.23
N TRP A 9 4.21 14.47 -20.25
CA TRP A 9 4.15 13.10 -20.75
C TRP A 9 3.16 12.25 -19.92
N LEU A 10 3.24 12.31 -18.58
CA LEU A 10 2.30 11.61 -17.69
C LEU A 10 0.86 12.10 -17.86
N MET A 11 0.64 13.41 -18.01
CA MET A 11 -0.68 13.96 -18.30
C MET A 11 -1.28 13.40 -19.59
N THR A 12 -0.45 13.21 -20.61
CA THR A 12 -0.88 12.59 -21.87
C THR A 12 -1.27 11.13 -21.67
N GLN A 13 -0.51 10.36 -20.87
CA GLN A 13 -0.84 8.96 -20.57
C GLN A 13 -2.11 8.81 -19.72
N ALA A 14 -2.39 9.79 -18.86
CA ALA A 14 -3.58 9.79 -18.00
C ALA A 14 -4.86 10.23 -18.74
N ASP A 15 -4.75 10.79 -19.95
CA ASP A 15 -5.90 11.32 -20.68
C ASP A 15 -6.90 10.21 -21.06
N GLY A 16 -8.15 10.37 -20.62
CA GLY A 16 -9.20 9.36 -20.81
C GLY A 16 -9.05 8.08 -19.98
N MET A 17 -8.02 7.98 -19.13
CA MET A 17 -7.80 6.82 -18.26
C MET A 17 -8.51 6.99 -16.91
N ARG A 18 -8.99 5.89 -16.35
CA ARG A 18 -9.55 5.87 -14.98
C ARG A 18 -8.52 5.53 -13.92
N LEU A 19 -7.45 4.85 -14.31
CA LEU A 19 -6.36 4.41 -13.43
C LEU A 19 -5.04 4.38 -14.19
N LEU A 20 -4.03 5.01 -13.60
CA LEU A 20 -2.64 4.93 -14.00
C LEU A 20 -1.85 4.22 -12.89
N ILE A 21 -1.02 3.24 -13.27
CA ILE A 21 -0.17 2.49 -12.33
C ILE A 21 1.29 2.83 -12.62
N ILE A 22 2.01 3.30 -11.61
CA ILE A 22 3.43 3.61 -11.66
C ILE A 22 4.16 2.56 -10.83
N ASP A 23 5.00 1.75 -11.46
CA ASP A 23 5.72 0.65 -10.80
C ASP A 23 7.18 0.55 -11.25
N PRO A 24 8.18 0.86 -10.38
CA PRO A 24 8.07 1.52 -9.06
C PRO A 24 8.27 3.04 -9.13
N LEU A 25 7.89 3.74 -8.06
CA LEU A 25 8.13 5.19 -7.89
C LEU A 25 9.60 5.58 -8.07
N SER A 26 10.51 4.73 -7.60
CA SER A 26 11.96 4.99 -7.61
C SER A 26 12.54 5.17 -9.01
N HIS A 27 11.88 4.67 -10.06
CA HIS A 27 12.35 4.82 -11.45
C HIS A 27 11.96 6.16 -12.07
N ILE A 28 11.02 6.89 -11.48
CA ILE A 28 10.56 8.19 -11.98
C ILE A 28 10.98 9.36 -11.10
N THR A 29 11.75 9.08 -10.04
CA THR A 29 12.31 10.10 -9.14
C THR A 29 13.81 9.90 -9.06
N SER A 30 14.59 10.92 -9.41
CA SER A 30 16.06 10.88 -9.34
C SER A 30 16.61 11.25 -7.95
N SER A 31 15.80 11.16 -6.89
CA SER A 31 16.20 11.61 -5.55
C SER A 31 16.98 10.54 -4.81
N ASP A 32 17.92 10.97 -3.97
CA ASP A 32 18.29 10.19 -2.80
C ASP A 32 17.01 9.88 -2.03
N GLU A 33 16.81 8.62 -1.68
CA GLU A 33 15.54 8.12 -1.16
C GLU A 33 15.14 8.83 0.16
N ASN A 34 16.05 9.55 0.80
CA ASN A 34 15.82 10.26 2.07
C ASN A 34 15.41 11.75 1.98
N ASP A 35 15.27 12.34 0.79
CA ASP A 35 14.77 13.73 0.69
C ASP A 35 13.24 13.80 0.80
N ASN A 36 12.75 14.04 2.00
CA ASN A 36 11.32 14.18 2.30
C ASN A 36 10.65 15.36 1.59
N ALA A 37 11.38 16.45 1.31
CA ALA A 37 10.82 17.60 0.60
C ALA A 37 10.58 17.26 -0.88
N LEU A 38 11.53 16.57 -1.51
CA LEU A 38 11.40 16.11 -2.89
C LEU A 38 10.30 15.04 -3.03
N ARG A 39 10.18 14.11 -2.06
CA ARG A 39 9.05 13.16 -2.02
C ARG A 39 7.70 13.86 -1.92
N THR A 40 7.59 14.87 -1.06
CA THR A 40 6.34 15.65 -0.91
C THR A 40 5.97 16.32 -2.23
N LEU A 41 6.94 16.92 -2.91
CA LEU A 41 6.75 17.58 -4.20
C LEU A 41 6.30 16.60 -5.30
N VAL A 42 6.90 15.40 -5.35
CA VAL A 42 6.48 14.33 -6.28
C VAL A 42 5.04 13.92 -6.01
N VAL A 43 4.66 13.67 -4.75
CA VAL A 43 3.27 13.29 -4.45
C VAL A 43 2.28 14.41 -4.75
N GLN A 44 2.63 15.66 -4.50
CA GLN A 44 1.81 16.81 -4.87
C GLN A 44 1.63 16.91 -6.39
N THR A 45 2.69 16.66 -7.16
CA THR A 45 2.65 16.65 -8.62
C THR A 45 1.73 15.55 -9.14
N LEU A 46 1.85 14.33 -8.61
CA LEU A 46 0.98 13.21 -8.99
C LEU A 46 -0.49 13.49 -8.62
N LYS A 47 -0.75 14.10 -7.45
CA LYS A 47 -2.11 14.53 -7.07
C LYS A 47 -2.68 15.55 -8.04
N TYR A 48 -1.88 16.52 -8.47
CA TYR A 48 -2.29 17.50 -9.46
C TYR A 48 -2.71 16.80 -10.77
N ILE A 49 -1.87 15.92 -11.31
CA ILE A 49 -2.20 15.14 -12.53
C ILE A 49 -3.49 14.33 -12.32
N ALA A 50 -3.65 13.66 -11.18
CA ALA A 50 -4.83 12.85 -10.87
C ALA A 50 -6.12 13.68 -10.86
N CYS A 51 -6.07 14.90 -10.30
CA CYS A 51 -7.20 15.82 -10.29
C CYS A 51 -7.52 16.37 -11.67
N GLU A 52 -6.52 16.88 -12.41
CA GLU A 52 -6.71 17.48 -13.72
C GLU A 52 -7.20 16.49 -14.77
N LYS A 53 -6.79 15.22 -14.67
CA LYS A 53 -7.12 14.17 -15.62
C LYS A 53 -8.24 13.25 -15.16
N GLU A 54 -8.81 13.49 -13.98
CA GLU A 54 -9.82 12.63 -13.35
C GLU A 54 -9.39 11.14 -13.31
N CYS A 55 -8.08 10.90 -13.19
CA CYS A 55 -7.47 9.58 -13.27
C CYS A 55 -6.89 9.21 -11.91
N ALA A 56 -7.30 8.06 -11.35
CA ALA A 56 -6.66 7.55 -10.15
C ALA A 56 -5.19 7.19 -10.44
N ILE A 57 -4.28 7.44 -9.50
CA ILE A 57 -2.87 7.05 -9.64
C ILE A 57 -2.52 6.09 -8.50
N LEU A 58 -2.10 4.88 -8.86
CA LEU A 58 -1.56 3.89 -7.94
C LEU A 58 -0.04 3.80 -8.15
N VAL A 59 0.70 3.83 -7.05
CA VAL A 59 2.16 3.84 -7.08
C VAL A 59 2.69 2.67 -6.26
N ALA A 60 3.56 1.85 -6.86
CA ALA A 60 4.32 0.84 -6.15
C ALA A 60 5.60 1.48 -5.57
N HIS A 61 5.83 1.25 -4.28
CA HIS A 61 7.01 1.75 -3.58
C HIS A 61 7.66 0.60 -2.82
N HIS A 62 8.93 0.33 -3.13
CA HIS A 62 9.74 -0.61 -2.38
C HIS A 62 10.05 -0.03 -1.00
N THR A 63 10.18 -0.90 -0.01
CA THR A 63 10.66 -0.49 1.32
C THR A 63 11.92 -1.23 1.71
N ASN A 64 12.68 -0.58 2.57
CA ASN A 64 13.91 -1.13 3.11
C ASN A 64 13.67 -2.50 3.78
N LYS A 65 14.65 -3.40 3.61
CA LYS A 65 14.55 -4.80 4.07
C LYS A 65 14.23 -4.94 5.56
N GLY A 66 14.65 -4.00 6.40
CA GLY A 66 14.40 -4.02 7.86
C GLY A 66 12.99 -3.59 8.28
N ASP A 67 12.27 -2.88 7.41
CA ASP A 67 10.94 -2.34 7.69
C ASP A 67 9.82 -3.27 7.19
N ALA A 68 10.15 -4.25 6.35
CA ALA A 68 9.22 -5.19 5.74
C ALA A 68 8.59 -6.19 6.74
N ASP A 69 9.17 -6.34 7.93
CA ASP A 69 8.72 -7.32 8.93
C ASP A 69 7.50 -6.84 9.74
N SER A 70 7.14 -5.56 9.64
CA SER A 70 5.90 -5.06 10.26
C SER A 70 5.34 -3.83 9.53
N ALA A 71 4.00 -3.72 9.48
CA ALA A 71 3.34 -2.53 8.95
C ALA A 71 3.80 -1.22 9.64
N GLN A 72 4.20 -1.29 10.92
CA GLN A 72 4.71 -0.14 11.68
C GLN A 72 6.13 0.27 11.28
N GLY A 73 7.01 -0.68 10.92
CA GLY A 73 8.33 -0.37 10.37
C GLY A 73 8.22 0.33 9.02
N TRP A 74 7.40 -0.25 8.14
CA TRP A 74 7.09 0.32 6.81
C TRP A 74 6.60 1.77 6.87
N LEU A 75 5.66 2.06 7.79
CA LEU A 75 5.12 3.41 7.99
C LEU A 75 6.20 4.45 8.33
N ARG A 76 7.29 4.05 8.99
CA ARG A 76 8.36 4.97 9.38
C ARG A 76 9.27 5.35 8.21
N GLY A 77 9.57 4.41 7.31
CA GLY A 77 10.40 4.67 6.12
C GLY A 77 9.67 5.41 4.98
N ALA A 78 8.34 5.35 4.97
CA ALA A 78 7.49 5.92 3.92
C ALA A 78 6.56 7.04 4.42
N SER A 79 6.84 7.65 5.58
CA SER A 79 5.94 8.60 6.25
C SER A 79 5.41 9.72 5.34
N ALA A 80 6.27 10.37 4.55
CA ALA A 80 5.87 11.42 3.62
C ALA A 80 4.86 10.92 2.55
N LEU A 81 5.04 9.70 2.04
CA LEU A 81 4.11 9.08 1.07
C LEU A 81 2.78 8.73 1.75
N VAL A 82 2.86 8.17 2.95
CA VAL A 82 1.69 7.75 3.74
C VAL A 82 0.83 8.95 4.12
N ASP A 83 1.44 10.00 4.64
CA ASP A 83 0.73 11.20 5.10
C ASP A 83 -0.02 11.84 3.94
N ALA A 84 0.61 11.92 2.78
CA ALA A 84 0.00 12.50 1.59
C ALA A 84 -1.05 11.58 0.92
N ALA A 85 -0.91 10.26 0.99
CA ALA A 85 -1.85 9.33 0.36
C ALA A 85 -3.19 9.19 1.13
N ARG A 86 -4.29 8.96 0.40
CA ARG A 86 -5.60 8.62 1.00
C ARG A 86 -5.80 7.13 1.21
N TYR A 87 -5.12 6.33 0.40
CA TYR A 87 -5.17 4.88 0.41
C TYR A 87 -3.76 4.35 0.43
N VAL A 88 -3.49 3.42 1.33
CA VAL A 88 -2.18 2.78 1.47
C VAL A 88 -2.40 1.30 1.71
N LEU A 89 -1.84 0.49 0.83
CA LEU A 89 -1.83 -0.96 0.95
C LEU A 89 -0.39 -1.44 1.07
N THR A 90 -0.17 -2.48 1.87
CA THR A 90 1.11 -3.17 1.96
C THR A 90 0.96 -4.63 1.60
N MET A 91 1.96 -5.18 0.95
CA MET A 91 2.09 -6.62 0.72
C MET A 91 3.27 -7.13 1.53
N GLN A 92 2.98 -8.00 2.50
CA GLN A 92 4.00 -8.63 3.32
C GLN A 92 4.09 -10.11 2.95
N LYS A 93 5.31 -10.64 2.78
CA LYS A 93 5.53 -12.06 2.50
C LYS A 93 5.49 -12.90 3.76
N TRP A 94 4.99 -14.11 3.63
CA TRP A 94 5.15 -15.14 4.65
C TRP A 94 6.55 -15.74 4.60
N LYS A 95 6.90 -16.53 5.62
CA LYS A 95 8.21 -17.21 5.70
C LYS A 95 8.49 -18.08 4.48
N ASP A 96 7.46 -18.73 3.93
CA ASP A 96 7.56 -19.58 2.74
C ASP A 96 7.61 -18.80 1.42
N SER A 97 7.40 -17.47 1.44
CA SER A 97 7.31 -16.58 0.26
C SER A 97 6.21 -16.92 -0.77
N TRP A 98 5.50 -18.03 -0.57
CA TRP A 98 4.36 -18.45 -1.40
C TRP A 98 3.06 -17.84 -0.91
N ARG A 99 2.97 -17.51 0.39
CA ARG A 99 1.86 -16.76 0.97
C ARG A 99 2.24 -15.30 1.19
N LEU A 100 1.24 -14.43 1.03
CA LEU A 100 1.34 -12.98 1.16
C LEU A 100 0.13 -12.50 1.95
N ARG A 101 0.34 -11.48 2.78
CA ARG A 101 -0.73 -10.72 3.42
C ARG A 101 -0.83 -9.36 2.74
N LEU A 102 -1.98 -9.08 2.15
CA LEU A 102 -2.35 -7.76 1.67
C LEU A 102 -3.07 -7.04 2.81
N GLN A 103 -2.51 -5.91 3.26
CA GLN A 103 -3.05 -5.13 4.37
C GLN A 103 -3.47 -3.75 3.94
N TRP A 104 -4.57 -3.25 4.52
CA TRP A 104 -5.05 -1.89 4.31
C TRP A 104 -4.60 -1.00 5.47
N VAL A 105 -3.44 -0.35 5.30
CA VAL A 105 -2.79 0.43 6.36
C VAL A 105 -3.41 1.82 6.52
N LYS A 106 -3.92 2.41 5.43
CA LYS A 106 -4.66 3.67 5.45
C LYS A 106 -5.83 3.61 4.49
N LEU A 107 -7.02 3.98 4.98
CA LEU A 107 -8.27 3.98 4.24
C LEU A 107 -9.08 5.22 4.62
N ASN A 108 -9.12 6.22 3.74
CA ASN A 108 -9.89 7.44 3.98
C ASN A 108 -11.18 7.45 3.15
N GLY A 109 -12.34 7.39 3.82
CA GLY A 109 -13.65 7.56 3.17
C GLY A 109 -14.30 6.25 2.69
N CYS A 110 -13.92 5.11 3.27
CA CYS A 110 -14.59 3.83 3.04
C CYS A 110 -14.76 3.06 4.36
N ALA A 111 -15.64 2.05 4.36
CA ALA A 111 -15.77 1.12 5.47
C ALA A 111 -14.47 0.33 5.67
N PRO A 112 -14.17 -0.11 6.91
CA PRO A 112 -13.01 -0.96 7.17
C PRO A 112 -13.00 -2.19 6.26
N ILE A 113 -11.86 -2.47 5.63
CA ILE A 113 -11.63 -3.66 4.81
C ILE A 113 -10.70 -4.59 5.61
N ALA A 114 -11.09 -5.85 5.74
CA ALA A 114 -10.25 -6.85 6.39
C ALA A 114 -9.04 -7.18 5.52
N ASP A 115 -7.91 -7.42 6.16
CA ASP A 115 -6.71 -7.93 5.49
C ASP A 115 -7.02 -9.21 4.70
N MET A 116 -6.22 -9.46 3.66
CA MET A 116 -6.45 -10.55 2.72
C MET A 116 -5.22 -11.44 2.64
N ALA A 117 -5.42 -12.74 2.83
CA ALA A 117 -4.43 -13.75 2.53
C ALA A 117 -4.43 -14.01 1.02
N VAL A 118 -3.23 -14.09 0.46
CA VAL A 118 -2.99 -14.29 -0.97
C VAL A 118 -1.92 -15.35 -1.14
N LYS A 119 -2.14 -16.30 -2.04
CA LYS A 119 -1.16 -17.32 -2.41
C LYS A 119 -0.67 -17.12 -3.82
N ARG A 120 0.62 -17.37 -4.02
CA ARG A 120 1.27 -17.36 -5.33
C ARG A 120 1.15 -18.75 -5.95
N GLU A 121 0.68 -18.81 -7.18
CA GLU A 121 0.66 -20.02 -7.99
C GLU A 121 2.05 -20.24 -8.65
N PRO A 122 2.37 -21.46 -9.10
CA PRO A 122 3.67 -21.74 -9.74
C PRO A 122 3.99 -20.83 -10.95
N ASN A 123 2.97 -20.30 -11.63
CA ASN A 123 3.10 -19.35 -12.74
C ASN A 123 3.29 -17.89 -12.26
N GLY A 124 3.39 -17.64 -10.96
CA GLY A 124 3.56 -16.32 -10.35
C GLY A 124 2.26 -15.56 -10.08
N VAL A 125 1.10 -16.03 -10.57
CA VAL A 125 -0.20 -15.38 -10.36
C VAL A 125 -0.56 -15.40 -8.89
N LEU A 126 -1.14 -14.30 -8.42
CA LEU A 126 -1.63 -14.16 -7.06
C LEU A 126 -3.13 -14.44 -6.99
N ARG A 127 -3.53 -15.39 -6.15
CA ARG A 127 -4.93 -15.69 -5.88
C ARG A 127 -5.25 -15.51 -4.41
N ARG A 128 -6.49 -15.10 -4.15
CA ARG A 128 -7.00 -15.06 -2.78
C ARG A 128 -6.88 -16.45 -2.17
N ASP A 129 -6.29 -16.50 -0.99
CA ASP A 129 -6.24 -17.71 -0.18
C ASP A 129 -7.43 -17.70 0.77
N MET A 130 -8.36 -18.64 0.54
CA MET A 130 -9.58 -18.77 1.34
C MET A 130 -9.40 -19.74 2.51
N ASP A 131 -8.30 -20.51 2.50
CA ASP A 131 -8.08 -21.64 3.40
C ASP A 131 -7.14 -21.27 4.56
N SER A 132 -6.30 -20.24 4.38
CA SER A 132 -5.43 -19.72 5.43
C SER A 132 -6.17 -18.70 6.31
N GLU A 133 -6.35 -19.02 7.60
CA GLU A 133 -6.79 -18.02 8.58
C GLU A 133 -5.66 -17.02 8.87
N LEU A 134 -5.93 -15.73 8.67
CA LEU A 134 -4.95 -14.65 8.87
C LEU A 134 -4.53 -14.44 10.34
N GLU A 135 -5.34 -14.88 11.31
CA GLU A 135 -5.17 -14.54 12.72
C GLU A 135 -4.21 -15.47 13.49
N GLU A 136 -4.18 -16.77 13.20
CA GLU A 136 -3.32 -17.72 13.93
C GLU A 136 -1.92 -17.82 13.34
N ASP A 137 -1.82 -17.81 12.00
CA ASP A 137 -0.55 -18.00 11.32
C ASP A 137 0.32 -16.73 11.42
N TRP A 138 -0.23 -15.53 11.20
CA TRP A 138 0.58 -14.33 10.93
C TRP A 138 1.19 -13.64 12.15
N ASP A 139 0.52 -13.70 13.30
CA ASP A 139 0.83 -12.90 14.49
C ASP A 139 1.59 -13.68 15.60
N ALA A 140 2.17 -14.84 15.26
CA ALA A 140 2.85 -15.76 16.20
C ALA A 140 4.06 -15.20 16.98
N LYS A 141 4.31 -13.88 16.95
CA LYS A 141 5.26 -13.17 17.82
C LYS A 141 4.66 -12.17 18.81
N LYS A 142 3.34 -12.09 19.02
CA LYS A 142 2.75 -11.25 20.08
C LYS A 142 2.13 -12.03 21.24
N LYS A 143 2.96 -12.71 22.05
CA LYS A 143 2.62 -12.95 23.46
C LYS A 143 3.27 -11.89 24.36
N LYS A 144 2.50 -10.82 24.61
CA LYS A 144 2.35 -10.06 25.88
C LYS A 144 2.08 -8.57 25.59
N GLY A 145 0.82 -8.19 25.70
CA GLY A 145 0.38 -6.79 25.72
C GLY A 145 -1.04 -6.65 25.21
N LYS A 146 -2.02 -6.60 26.13
CA LYS A 146 -3.44 -6.41 25.83
C LYS A 146 -3.66 -5.04 25.16
N GLY A 147 -3.72 -5.01 23.83
CA GLY A 147 -4.31 -3.93 23.05
C GLY A 147 -5.54 -4.50 22.35
N LYS A 148 -6.74 -3.99 22.69
CA LYS A 148 -8.00 -4.43 22.08
C LYS A 148 -7.95 -4.17 20.57
N GLY A 149 -7.82 -5.24 19.80
CA GLY A 149 -7.76 -5.21 18.34
C GLY A 149 -9.12 -4.88 17.73
N TYR A 150 -9.12 -4.05 16.70
CA TYR A 150 -10.32 -3.61 15.97
C TYR A 150 -11.08 -4.77 15.30
N GLY A 151 -10.43 -5.92 15.08
CA GLY A 151 -11.02 -7.14 14.49
C GLY A 151 -12.13 -7.78 15.33
N GLU A 152 -12.08 -7.64 16.66
CA GLU A 152 -13.10 -8.21 17.56
C GLU A 152 -14.45 -7.49 17.41
N LYS A 153 -14.46 -6.22 16.97
CA LYS A 153 -15.69 -5.46 16.73
C LYS A 153 -16.44 -5.90 15.47
N ILE A 154 -15.74 -6.43 14.46
CA ILE A 154 -16.36 -6.85 13.19
C ILE A 154 -17.07 -8.21 13.36
N ARG A 155 -16.53 -9.13 14.16
CA ARG A 155 -17.19 -10.42 14.47
C ARG A 155 -18.57 -10.22 15.11
N ARG A 156 -18.69 -9.31 16.09
CA ARG A 156 -19.98 -9.02 16.74
C ARG A 156 -21.03 -8.38 15.84
N ALA A 157 -20.63 -7.74 14.73
CA ALA A 157 -21.56 -7.14 13.79
C ALA A 157 -22.10 -8.17 12.77
N ARG A 158 -21.44 -9.32 12.61
CA ARG A 158 -21.83 -10.37 11.65
C ARG A 158 -22.80 -11.39 12.25
N ASP A 159 -22.74 -11.62 13.56
CA ASP A 159 -23.58 -12.61 14.27
C ASP A 159 -24.88 -12.01 14.83
N GLY A 160 -25.23 -10.78 14.42
CA GLY A 160 -26.36 -10.02 14.94
C GLY A 160 -27.32 -9.56 13.85
N TYR A 161 -27.85 -10.51 13.07
CA TYR A 161 -29.15 -10.45 12.38
C TYR A 161 -29.69 -11.87 12.20
#